data_AF-A0A841PP07-F1
#
_entry.id   AF-A0A841PP07-F1
#
_cell.length_a   1.000
_cell.length_b   1.000
_cell.length_c   1.000
_cell.angle_alpha   90.00
_cell.angle_beta   90.00
_cell.angle_gamma   90.00
#
_symmetry.space_group_name_H-M   'P 1'
#
loop_
_entity.id
_entity.type
_entity.pdbx_description
1 polymer ?
#
loop_
_entity_poly.entity_id
_entity_poly.type
_entity_poly.pdbx_seq_one_letter_code
_entity_poly.pdbx_strand_id
1 'polypeptide(L)' 'MRERNRKLINSNGDRELWQSEIQQPDGQWVTLYRGKEFLHVQGVRKQTPDDAAFYSKAEAHAWLLQS' A
#
# COMPACT_ATOMS: atom_id res chain seq x y z
N MET A 1 -0.09 15.74 -7.34
CA MET A 1 -1.20 14.82 -7.01
C MET A 1 -1.57 15.03 -5.55
N ARG A 2 -2.85 15.19 -5.20
CA ARG A 2 -3.29 15.33 -3.80
C ARG A 2 -3.67 13.96 -3.24
N GLU A 3 -3.27 13.68 -2.00
CA GLU A 3 -3.59 12.45 -1.27
C GLU A 3 -4.19 12.80 0.09
N ARG A 4 -5.18 12.02 0.54
CA ARG A 4 -5.83 12.18 1.85
C ARG A 4 -6.22 10.85 2.48
N ASN A 5 -6.63 10.91 3.75
CA ASN A 5 -7.23 9.78 4.48
C ASN A 5 -6.37 8.50 4.49
N ARG A 6 -5.05 8.68 4.51
CA ARG A 6 -4.10 7.58 4.55
C ARG A 6 -4.21 6.82 5.87
N LYS A 7 -4.41 5.52 5.79
CA LYS A 7 -4.50 4.63 6.96
C LYS A 7 -3.95 3.23 6.64
N LEU A 8 -3.35 2.59 7.64
CA LEU A 8 -3.04 1.17 7.59
C LEU A 8 -4.35 0.39 7.71
N ILE A 9 -4.60 -0.55 6.79
CA ILE A 9 -5.83 -1.35 6.80
C ILE A 9 -5.56 -2.83 7.09
N ASN A 10 -4.35 -3.32 6.82
CA ASN A 10 -3.97 -4.70 7.13
C ASN A 10 -2.43 -4.87 7.11
N SER A 11 -1.93 -5.94 7.72
CA SER A 11 -0.51 -6.31 7.69
C SER A 11 -0.34 -7.83 7.69
N ASN A 12 0.75 -8.31 7.10
CA ASN A 12 1.09 -9.73 7.06
C ASN A 12 2.62 -9.89 7.02
N GLY A 13 3.23 -10.28 8.15
CA GLY A 13 4.69 -10.40 8.28
C GLY A 13 5.42 -9.11 7.89
N ASP A 14 6.25 -9.21 6.85
CA ASP A 14 7.03 -8.10 6.31
C ASP A 14 6.27 -7.22 5.32
N ARG A 15 4.93 -7.37 5.22
CA ARG A 15 4.09 -6.55 4.35
C ARG A 15 3.03 -5.77 5.12
N GLU A 16 2.77 -4.56 4.65
CA GLU A 16 1.70 -3.70 5.14
C GLU A 16 0.84 -3.23 3.97
N LEU A 17 -0.47 -3.17 4.19
CA LEU A 17 -1.43 -2.66 3.23
C LEU A 17 -2.04 -1.36 3.74
N TRP A 18 -1.81 -0.29 3.00
CA TRP A 18 -2.31 1.05 3.28
C TRP A 18 -3.41 1.43 2.30
N GLN A 19 -4.40 2.18 2.78
CA GLN A 19 -5.46 2.77 1.97
C GLN A 19 -5.33 4.29 2.03
N SER A 20 -5.48 4.96 0.90
CA SER A 20 -5.66 6.40 0.82
C SER A 20 -6.62 6.78 -0.31
N GLU A 21 -7.02 8.05 -0.36
CA GLU A 21 -7.72 8.59 -1.53
C GLU A 21 -6.78 9.54 -2.27
N ILE A 22 -6.73 9.40 -3.60
CA ILE A 22 -5.94 10.28 -4.47
C ILE A 22 -6.87 11.05 -5.41
N GLN A 23 -6.51 12.29 -5.71
CA GLN A 23 -7.23 13.08 -6.69
C GLN A 23 -6.71 12.80 -8.10
N GLN A 24 -7.60 12.39 -8.99
CA GLN A 24 -7.36 12.22 -10.42
C GLN A 24 -7.34 13.58 -11.15
N PRO A 25 -6.78 13.67 -12.38
CA PRO A 25 -6.72 14.93 -13.13
C PRO A 25 -8.07 15.57 -13.43
N ASP A 26 -9.14 14.76 -13.51
CA ASP A 26 -10.53 15.21 -13.67
C ASP A 26 -11.15 15.78 -12.38
N GLY A 27 -10.38 15.79 -11.29
CA GLY A 27 -10.79 16.27 -9.98
C GLY A 27 -11.47 15.23 -9.10
N GLN A 28 -11.77 14.03 -9.61
CA GLN A 28 -12.40 12.96 -8.85
C GLN A 28 -11.45 12.37 -7.80
N TRP A 29 -12.00 11.95 -6.66
CA TRP A 29 -11.27 11.23 -5.64
C TRP A 29 -11.49 9.73 -5.81
N VAL A 30 -10.41 8.99 -5.95
CA VAL A 30 -10.46 7.53 -6.04
C VAL A 30 -9.69 6.90 -4.89
N THR A 31 -10.18 5.76 -4.43
CA THR A 31 -9.46 4.97 -3.42
C THR A 31 -8.27 4.28 -4.08
N LEU A 32 -7.11 4.38 -3.43
CA LEU A 32 -5.88 3.70 -3.80
C LEU A 32 -5.43 2.82 -2.62
N TYR A 33 -4.99 1.62 -2.94
CA TYR A 33 -4.35 0.72 -2.00
C TYR A 33 -2.85 0.63 -2.31
N ARG A 34 -2.00 0.81 -1.31
CA ARG A 34 -0.54 0.72 -1.45
C ARG A 34 -0.01 -0.40 -0.57
N GLY A 35 0.64 -1.36 -1.21
CA GLY A 35 1.44 -2.37 -0.56
C GLY A 35 2.83 -1.83 -0.24
N LYS A 36 3.27 -2.01 1.00
CA LYS A 36 4.65 -1.78 1.42
C LYS A 36 5.27 -3.08 1.85
N GLU A 37 6.42 -3.41 1.29
CA GLU A 37 7.22 -4.54 1.73
C GLU A 37 8.43 -4.05 2.52
N PHE A 38 8.87 -4.86 3.46
CA PHE A 38 9.98 -4.58 4.33
C PHE A 38 10.99 -5.73 4.27
N LEU A 39 12.26 -5.41 4.38
CA LEU A 39 13.34 -6.38 4.47
C LEU A 39 14.14 -6.13 5.74
N HIS A 40 14.64 -7.22 6.32
CA HIS A 40 15.54 -7.17 7.46
C HIS A 40 16.99 -7.15 6.97
N VAL A 41 17.61 -5.97 6.99
CA VAL A 41 19.02 -5.79 6.61
C VAL A 41 19.83 -5.53 7.88
N GLN A 42 20.69 -6.48 8.25
CA GLN A 42 21.51 -6.40 9.47
C GLN A 42 20.68 -6.16 10.75
N GLY A 43 19.50 -6.80 10.84
CA GLY A 43 18.58 -6.65 11.99
C GLY A 43 17.72 -5.39 11.97
N VAL A 44 17.84 -4.53 10.94
CA VAL A 44 17.01 -3.33 10.78
C VAL A 44 15.93 -3.57 9.73
N ARG A 45 14.66 -3.37 10.12
CA ARG A 45 13.51 -3.41 9.21
C ARG A 45 13.54 -2.17 8.30
N LYS A 46 13.74 -2.37 7.00
CA LYS A 46 13.80 -1.31 5.98
C LYS A 46 12.70 -1.52 4.95
N GLN A 47 11.97 -0.45 4.60
CA GLN A 47 11.00 -0.51 3.51
C GLN A 47 11.74 -0.70 2.17
N THR A 48 11.24 -1.59 1.33
CA THR A 48 11.70 -1.74 -0.05
C THR A 48 11.29 -0.51 -0.88
N PRO A 49 12.02 -0.20 -1.97
CA PRO A 49 11.61 0.88 -2.88
C PRO A 49 10.39 0.50 -3.74
N ASP A 50 10.07 -0.78 -3.88
CA ASP A 50 8.88 -1.25 -4.58
C ASP A 50 7.62 -1.07 -3.71
N ASP A 51 6.84 -0.04 -4.05
CA ASP A 51 5.50 0.20 -3.52
C ASP A 51 4.49 -0.28 -4.56
N ALA A 52 3.91 -1.48 -4.35
CA ALA A 52 2.83 -1.96 -5.21
C ALA A 52 1.57 -1.11 -5.02
N ALA A 53 0.90 -0.74 -6.11
CA ALA A 53 -0.28 0.11 -6.09
C ALA A 53 -1.46 -0.58 -6.78
N PHE A 54 -2.62 -0.57 -6.12
CA PHE A 54 -3.83 -1.26 -6.57
C PHE A 54 -5.04 -0.35 -6.47
N TYR A 55 -5.95 -0.44 -7.44
CA TYR A 55 -7.26 0.23 -7.38
C TYR A 55 -8.35 -0.70 -6.83
N SER A 56 -8.09 -2.01 -6.74
CA SER A 56 -8.98 -3.00 -6.17
C SER A 56 -8.53 -3.44 -4.78
N LYS A 57 -9.47 -3.45 -3.82
CA LYS A 57 -9.22 -3.98 -2.47
C LYS A 57 -8.87 -5.47 -2.51
N ALA A 58 -9.49 -6.23 -3.41
CA ALA A 58 -9.29 -7.67 -3.52
C ALA A 58 -7.88 -8.01 -4.02
N GLU A 59 -7.39 -7.29 -5.04
CA GLU A 59 -6.03 -7.45 -5.55
C GLU A 59 -4.99 -7.07 -4.51
N ALA A 60 -5.21 -5.95 -3.82
CA ALA A 60 -4.37 -5.51 -2.71
C ALA A 60 -4.28 -6.53 -1.57
N HIS A 61 -5.42 -7.15 -1.21
CA HIS A 61 -5.44 -8.23 -0.22
C HIS A 61 -4.76 -9.50 -0.74
N ALA A 62 -4.95 -9.86 -2.01
CA ALA A 62 -4.28 -11.02 -2.60
C ALA A 62 -2.75 -10.85 -2.57
N TRP A 63 -2.24 -9.67 -2.95
CA TRP A 63 -0.82 -9.33 -2.85
C TRP A 63 -0.30 -9.45 -1.41
N LEU A 64 -1.08 -8.96 -0.43
CA LEU A 64 -0.68 -9.03 0.98
C LEU A 64 -0.52 -10.47 1.48
N LEU A 65 -1.30 -11.41 0.94
CA LEU A 65 -1.36 -12.81 1.38
C LEU A 65 -0.45 -13.74 0.56
N GLN A 66 0.03 -13.33 -0.61
CA GLN A 66 0.98 -14.12 -1.40
C GLN A 66 2.28 -14.30 -0.61
N SER A 67 2.48 -15.49 -0.04
CA SER A 67 3.69 -15.89 0.70
C SER A 67 4.59 -16.75 -0.17
#